data_AF-A0A7C7XRB1-F1
#
_entry.id   AF-A0A7C7XRB1-F1
#
_cell.length_a   1.000
_cell.length_b   1.000
_cell.length_c   1.000
_cell.angle_alpha   90.00
_cell.angle_beta   90.00
_cell.angle_gamma   90.00
#
_symmetry.space_group_name_H-M   'P 1'
#
loop_
_entity.id
_entity.type
_entity.pdbx_description
1 polymer ?
#
loop_
_entity_poly.entity_id
_entity_poly.type
_entity_poly.pdbx_seq_one_letter_code
_entity_poly.pdbx_strand_id
1 'polypeptide(L)' 'MKDLSEREHEVLVLVAEGLTNLKIAERLVLSPHTIRNHVSNVLTKLGVRRRSDAAVFA' A
#
# COMPACT_ATOMS: atom_id res chain seq x y z
N MET A 1 -15.43 -1.29 0.67
CA MET A 1 -14.37 -0.27 0.54
C MET A 1 -14.20 0.61 1.79
N LYS A 2 -14.74 0.24 2.97
CA LYS A 2 -14.73 1.10 4.18
C LYS A 2 -13.64 0.77 5.22
N ASP A 3 -12.71 -0.14 4.93
CA ASP A 3 -11.79 -0.68 5.97
C ASP A 3 -10.33 -0.22 5.88
N LEU A 4 -9.95 0.55 4.85
CA LEU A 4 -8.62 1.15 4.80
C LEU A 4 -8.62 2.45 5.59
N SER A 5 -7.63 2.62 6.46
CA SER A 5 -7.28 3.92 7.02
C SER A 5 -6.78 4.87 5.91
N GLU A 6 -6.77 6.17 6.19
CA GLU A 6 -6.25 7.18 5.24
C GLU A 6 -4.83 6.86 4.77
N ARG A 7 -3.96 6.44 5.70
CA ARG A 7 -2.58 6.07 5.38
C ARG A 7 -2.50 4.81 4.51
N GLU A 8 -3.36 3.83 4.75
CA GLU A 8 -3.41 2.62 3.93
C GLU A 8 -3.97 2.89 2.54
N HIS A 9 -4.92 3.82 2.41
CA HIS A 9 -5.43 4.28 1.13
C HIS A 9 -4.34 5.03 0.34
N GLU A 10 -3.59 5.94 0.98
CA GLU A 10 -2.45 6.62 0.37
C GLU A 10 -1.40 5.62 -0.13
N VAL A 11 -1.06 4.61 0.68
CA VAL A 11 -0.14 3.53 0.28
C VAL A 11 -0.71 2.73 -0.91
N LEU A 12 -2.01 2.44 -0.93
CA LEU A 12 -2.66 1.73 -2.03
C LEU A 12 -2.53 2.49 -3.36
N VAL A 13 -2.78 3.80 -3.37
CA VAL A 13 -2.63 4.65 -4.56
C VAL A 13 -1.19 4.58 -5.09
N LEU A 14 -0.21 4.74 -4.22
CA LEU A 14 1.21 4.69 -4.61
C LEU A 14 1.64 3.29 -5.07
N VAL A 15 1.04 2.23 -4.51
CA VAL A 15 1.25 0.86 -4.98
C VAL A 15 0.71 0.67 -6.39
N ALA A 16 -0.46 1.24 -6.70
CA ALA A 16 -1.09 1.20 -8.02
C ALA A 16 -0.32 2.01 -9.07
N GLU A 17 0.34 3.09 -8.66
CA GLU A 17 1.34 3.81 -9.48
C GLU A 17 2.60 2.97 -9.79
N GLY A 18 2.73 1.75 -9.23
CA GLY A 18 3.85 0.86 -9.46
C GLY A 18 5.10 1.18 -8.63
N LEU A 19 4.98 2.03 -7.60
CA LEU A 19 6.13 2.42 -6.78
C LEU A 19 6.61 1.29 -5.87
N THR A 20 7.92 1.16 -5.70
CA THR A 20 8.51 0.20 -4.75
C THR A 20 8.32 0.69 -3.31
N ASN A 21 8.38 -0.21 -2.33
CA ASN A 21 8.26 0.17 -0.92
C ASN A 21 9.31 1.20 -0.49
N LEU A 22 10.49 1.21 -1.13
CA LEU A 22 11.53 2.21 -0.92
C LEU A 22 11.10 3.60 -1.40
N LYS A 23 10.59 3.71 -2.64
CA LYS A 23 10.09 4.99 -3.18
C LYS A 23 8.89 5.52 -2.42
N ILE A 24 7.99 4.63 -2.00
CA ILE A 24 6.84 5.00 -1.16
C ILE A 24 7.34 5.51 0.20
N ALA A 25 8.33 4.83 0.80
CA ALA A 25 8.92 5.24 2.07
C ALA A 25 9.58 6.62 1.99
N GLU A 26 10.33 6.90 0.92
CA GLU A 26 10.91 8.21 0.65
C GLU A 26 9.83 9.29 0.52
N ARG A 27 8.78 9.04 -0.28
CA ARG A 27 7.69 10.00 -0.52
C ARG A 27 6.89 10.31 0.73
N LEU A 28 6.66 9.30 1.57
CA LEU A 28 5.88 9.43 2.80
C LEU A 28 6.73 9.76 4.03
N VAL A 29 8.04 9.91 3.87
CA VAL A 29 9.02 10.16 4.95
C VAL A 29 8.91 9.12 6.07
N LEU A 30 8.90 7.84 5.68
CA LEU A 30 8.79 6.68 6.57
C LEU A 30 9.90 5.67 6.30
N SER A 31 10.03 4.66 7.17
CA SER A 31 10.95 3.56 6.90
C SER A 31 10.36 2.58 5.85
N PRO A 32 11.20 1.93 5.02
CA PRO A 32 10.75 0.86 4.12
C PRO A 32 10.09 -0.32 4.85
N HIS A 33 10.45 -0.55 6.11
CA HIS A 33 9.82 -1.56 6.96
C HIS A 33 8.36 -1.17 7.30
N THR A 34 8.12 0.08 7.67
CA THR A 34 6.78 0.63 7.93
C THR A 34 5.88 0.49 6.71
N ILE A 35 6.38 0.84 5.52
CA ILE A 35 5.62 0.69 4.27
C ILE A 35 5.31 -0.77 3.98
N ARG A 36 6.26 -1.69 4.22
CA ARG A 36 6.00 -3.12 4.06
C ARG A 36 4.82 -3.59 4.90
N ASN A 37 4.74 -3.13 6.15
CA ASN A 37 3.63 -3.46 7.04
C ASN A 37 2.30 -2.88 6.54
N HIS A 38 2.28 -1.62 6.09
CA HIS A 38 1.10 -1.02 5.47
C HIS A 38 0.64 -1.78 4.22
N VAL A 39 1.55 -2.15 3.32
CA VAL A 39 1.23 -2.95 2.13
C VAL A 39 0.64 -4.29 2.55
N SER A 40 1.26 -5.02 3.49
CA SER A 40 0.71 -6.30 3.98
C SER A 40 -0.71 -6.16 4.55
N ASN A 41 -0.98 -5.10 5.32
CA ASN A 41 -2.30 -4.83 5.86
C ASN A 41 -3.31 -4.50 4.77
N VAL A 42 -2.94 -3.66 3.79
CA VAL A 42 -3.76 -3.34 2.62
C VAL A 42 -4.14 -4.62 1.86
N LEU A 43 -3.17 -5.47 1.53
CA LEU A 43 -3.43 -6.73 0.83
C LEU A 43 -4.38 -7.64 1.62
N THR A 44 -4.16 -7.75 2.94
CA THR A 44 -5.02 -8.53 3.84
C THR A 44 -6.45 -8.00 3.86
N LYS A 45 -6.63 -6.68 4.01
CA LYS A 45 -7.94 -6.02 4.05
C LYS A 45 -8.68 -6.07 2.72
N LEU A 46 -7.94 -6.05 1.60
CA LEU A 46 -8.51 -6.21 0.25
C LEU A 46 -8.76 -7.69 -0.11
N GLY A 47 -8.30 -8.64 0.70
CA GLY A 47 -8.44 -10.08 0.43
C GLY A 47 -7.60 -10.57 -0.75
N VAL A 48 -6.55 -9.83 -1.12
CA VAL A 48 -5.66 -10.16 -2.24
C VAL A 48 -4.29 -10.58 -1.77
N ARG A 49 -3.57 -11.36 -2.59
CA ARG A 49 -2.24 -11.88 -2.23
C ARG A 49 -1.09 -11.11 -2.88
N ARG A 50 -1.32 -10.50 -4.04
CA ARG A 50 -0.29 -9.78 -4.78
C ARG A 50 -0.61 -8.30 -4.84
N ARG A 51 0.44 -7.49 -4.80
CA ARG A 51 0.34 -6.04 -4.99
C ARG A 51 -0.22 -5.64 -6.36
N SER A 52 0.01 -6.45 -7.39
CA SER A 52 -0.59 -6.26 -8.72
C SER A 52 -2.12 -6.34 -8.66
N ASP A 53 -2.62 -7.27 -7.84
CA ASP A 53 -4.05 -7.50 -7.68
C ASP A 53 -4.68 -6.37 -6.87
N ALA A 54 -3.92 -5.72 -5.98
CA ALA A 54 -4.40 -4.55 -5.24
C ALA A 54 -4.57 -3.31 -6.12
N ALA A 55 -3.82 -3.19 -7.22
CA ALA A 55 -3.83 -1.99 -8.08
C ALA A 55 -5.21 -1.69 -8.69
N VAL A 56 -6.10 -2.69 -8.82
CA VAL A 56 -7.46 -2.50 -9.34
C VAL A 56 -8.42 -1.86 -8.33
N PHE A 57 -8.02 -1.70 -7.07
CA PHE A 57 -8.83 -1.15 -5.98
C PHE A 57 -8.47 0.29 -5.60
N ALA A 58 -7.45 0.87 -6.24
CA ALA A 58 -6.96 2.23 -5.97
C ALA A 58 -7.85 3.30 -6.60
#